data_AF-A0A5E4ND93-F1
#
_entry.id   AF-A0A5E4ND93-F1
#
_cell.length_a   1.000
_cell.length_b   1.000
_cell.length_c   1.000
_cell.angle_alpha   90.00
_cell.angle_beta   90.00
_cell.angle_gamma   90.00
#
_symmetry.space_group_name_H-M   'P 1'
#
loop_
_entity.id
_entity.type
_entity.pdbx_description
1 polymer ?
#
loop_
_entity_poly.entity_id
_entity_poly.type
_entity_poly.pdbx_seq_one_letter_code
_entity_poly.pdbx_strand_id
1 'polypeptide(L)'
;MLLKEYAKNGSEIGRWLKYLFGLPYSNSYEVPDAFTEIISIAPCNISTGFTDYILKNYIDFDADFGPVLWIIQMIFFEKNYIFGENEDISDIPLAKHVDKKSALNVFCCEKIDQLKSLIDKRSKNDNQIMTQLMMLNGSNTRITTALQRLDNKVHKIMTAGIRICTLAIPAPSIPSPFIDFLSIKCEEDISIIKELLTPTAENNALQ
;
A
#
# COMPACT_ATOMS: atom_id res chain seq x y z
N MET A 1 -7.43 10.59 -4.83
CA MET A 1 -8.90 10.77 -4.86
C MET A 1 -9.47 10.82 -3.45
N LEU A 2 -9.20 9.82 -2.59
CA LEU A 2 -9.65 9.76 -1.19
C LEU A 2 -9.15 10.92 -0.30
N LEU A 3 -7.90 11.38 -0.45
CA LEU A 3 -7.36 12.51 0.32
C LEU A 3 -8.12 13.83 0.09
N LYS A 4 -8.62 14.06 -1.13
CA LYS A 4 -9.42 15.25 -1.46
C LYS A 4 -10.82 15.18 -0.84
N GLU A 5 -11.35 13.98 -0.66
CA GLU A 5 -12.65 13.74 -0.02
C GLU A 5 -12.55 13.79 1.51
N TYR A 6 -11.43 13.32 2.09
CA TYR A 6 -11.15 13.41 3.52
C TYR A 6 -11.15 14.86 4.05
N ALA A 7 -10.59 15.79 3.28
CA ALA A 7 -10.55 17.22 3.63
C ALA A 7 -11.92 17.93 3.52
N LYS A 8 -12.92 17.30 2.87
CA LYS A 8 -14.27 17.87 2.75
C LYS A 8 -15.13 17.45 3.94
N ASN A 9 -15.47 18.42 4.79
CA ASN A 9 -16.26 18.17 6.00
C ASN A 9 -17.69 17.66 5.76
N GLY A 10 -18.22 17.75 4.54
CA GLY A 10 -19.55 17.28 4.17
C GLY A 10 -19.60 15.96 3.38
N SER A 11 -18.44 15.38 3.03
CA SER A 11 -18.39 14.16 2.23
C SER A 11 -18.69 12.93 3.09
N GLU A 12 -19.62 12.08 2.65
CA GLU A 12 -19.94 10.81 3.30
C GLU A 12 -18.70 9.91 3.41
N ILE A 13 -17.89 9.86 2.34
CA ILE A 13 -16.60 9.16 2.30
C ILE A 13 -15.62 9.78 3.31
N GLY A 14 -15.57 11.11 3.38
CA GLY A 14 -14.69 11.81 4.31
C GLY A 14 -15.05 11.54 5.77
N ARG A 15 -16.34 11.48 6.10
CA ARG A 15 -16.83 11.11 7.44
C ARG A 15 -16.52 9.65 7.77
N TRP A 16 -16.79 8.74 6.82
CA TRP A 16 -16.45 7.33 6.97
C TRP A 16 -14.95 7.11 7.19
N LEU A 17 -14.09 7.77 6.41
CA LEU A 17 -12.63 7.72 6.60
C LEU A 17 -12.21 8.25 7.97
N LYS A 18 -12.86 9.29 8.50
CA LYS A 18 -12.57 9.79 9.86
C LYS A 18 -12.90 8.77 10.94
N TYR A 19 -13.98 7.99 10.80
CA TYR A 19 -14.26 6.88 11.71
C TYR A 19 -13.23 5.77 11.58
N LEU A 20 -12.86 5.41 10.34
CA LEU A 20 -11.85 4.39 10.08
C LEU A 20 -10.48 4.75 10.68
N PHE A 21 -10.01 5.99 10.50
CA PHE A 21 -8.77 6.48 11.12
C PHE A 21 -8.91 6.81 12.61
N GLY A 22 -10.14 6.75 13.14
CA GLY A 22 -10.44 6.86 14.57
C GLY A 22 -10.34 5.53 15.32
N LEU A 23 -10.33 4.38 14.61
CA LEU A 23 -10.20 3.05 15.21
C LEU A 23 -9.03 2.90 16.18
N PRO A 24 -7.83 3.45 15.91
CA PRO A 24 -6.69 3.32 16.82
C PRO A 24 -6.88 3.99 18.19
N TYR A 25 -7.90 4.84 18.35
CA TYR A 25 -8.26 5.43 19.63
C TYR A 25 -9.23 4.55 20.44
N SER A 26 -9.63 3.41 19.89
CA SER A 26 -10.46 2.39 20.54
C SER A 26 -9.58 1.35 21.24
N ASN A 27 -10.17 0.53 22.11
CA ASN A 27 -9.46 -0.55 22.79
C ASN A 27 -9.01 -1.62 21.77
N SER A 28 -7.81 -2.18 21.91
CA SER A 28 -7.21 -3.11 20.92
C SER A 28 -8.02 -4.37 20.68
N TYR A 29 -8.78 -4.82 21.68
CA TYR A 29 -9.66 -5.98 21.57
C TYR A 29 -10.98 -5.67 20.87
N GLU A 30 -11.37 -4.40 20.83
CA GLU A 30 -12.62 -3.94 20.22
C GLU A 30 -12.40 -3.46 18.77
N VAL A 31 -11.16 -3.32 18.31
CA VAL A 31 -10.83 -2.86 16.96
C VAL A 31 -11.47 -3.74 15.86
N PRO A 32 -11.46 -5.09 15.93
CA PRO A 32 -12.11 -5.91 14.90
C PRO A 32 -13.63 -5.74 14.86
N ASP A 33 -14.26 -5.66 16.04
CA ASP A 33 -15.71 -5.48 16.15
C ASP A 33 -16.12 -4.08 15.67
N ALA A 34 -15.40 -3.04 16.11
CA ALA A 34 -15.60 -1.66 15.68
C ALA A 34 -15.32 -1.48 14.18
N PHE A 35 -14.34 -2.20 13.62
CA PHE A 35 -14.09 -2.20 12.17
C PHE A 35 -15.29 -2.78 11.42
N THR A 36 -15.87 -3.88 11.90
CA THR A 36 -17.06 -4.50 11.30
C THR A 36 -18.25 -3.53 11.29
N GLU A 37 -18.46 -2.79 12.38
CA GLU A 37 -19.47 -1.73 12.44
C GLU A 37 -19.19 -0.60 11.44
N ILE A 38 -17.94 -0.16 11.31
CA ILE A 38 -17.54 0.88 10.34
C ILE A 38 -17.71 0.42 8.89
N ILE A 39 -17.44 -0.85 8.59
CA ILE A 39 -17.69 -1.42 7.26
C ILE A 39 -19.19 -1.45 6.95
N SER A 40 -20.05 -1.72 7.94
CA SER A 40 -21.51 -1.73 7.74
C SER A 40 -22.10 -0.38 7.30
N ILE A 41 -21.44 0.72 7.67
CA ILE A 41 -21.81 2.09 7.29
C ILE A 41 -20.97 2.63 6.12
N ALA A 42 -20.23 1.76 5.42
CA ALA A 42 -19.38 2.17 4.31
C ALA A 42 -20.22 2.62 3.09
N PRO A 43 -19.97 3.81 2.52
CA PRO A 43 -20.62 4.20 1.27
C PRO A 43 -20.23 3.29 0.09
N CYS A 44 -21.19 3.02 -0.80
CA CYS A 44 -21.08 2.03 -1.88
C CYS A 44 -19.99 2.31 -2.94
N ASN A 45 -19.36 3.49 -2.88
CA ASN A 45 -18.31 3.93 -3.78
C ASN A 45 -16.89 3.65 -3.24
N ILE A 46 -16.78 3.04 -2.05
CA ILE A 46 -15.51 2.58 -1.52
C ILE A 46 -15.14 1.25 -2.19
N SER A 47 -13.89 1.18 -2.64
CA SER A 47 -13.35 -0.06 -3.20
C SER A 47 -13.21 -1.12 -2.11
N THR A 48 -13.81 -2.29 -2.31
CA THR A 48 -13.64 -3.46 -1.44
C THR A 48 -12.17 -3.84 -1.27
N GLY A 49 -11.34 -3.64 -2.30
CA GLY A 49 -9.90 -3.89 -2.22
C GLY A 49 -9.17 -3.00 -1.21
N PHE A 50 -9.69 -1.80 -0.89
CA PHE A 50 -9.12 -0.97 0.18
C PHE A 50 -9.47 -1.52 1.56
N THR A 51 -10.72 -1.91 1.78
CA THR A 51 -11.16 -2.46 3.07
C THR A 51 -10.55 -3.82 3.34
N ASP A 52 -10.42 -4.67 2.32
CA ASP A 52 -9.77 -5.99 2.42
C ASP A 52 -8.27 -5.86 2.75
N TYR A 53 -7.61 -4.85 2.18
CA TYR A 53 -6.22 -4.54 2.51
C TYR A 53 -6.09 -4.14 3.99
N ILE A 54 -6.96 -3.27 4.50
CA ILE A 54 -6.92 -2.85 5.91
C ILE A 54 -7.18 -4.04 6.83
N LEU A 55 -8.20 -4.85 6.52
CA LEU A 55 -8.54 -6.05 7.27
C LEU A 55 -7.34 -6.98 7.42
N LYS A 56 -6.71 -7.35 6.29
CA LYS A 56 -5.61 -8.32 6.26
C LYS A 56 -4.31 -7.81 6.89
N ASN A 57 -4.04 -6.51 6.85
CA ASN A 57 -2.76 -5.96 7.31
C ASN A 57 -2.81 -5.38 8.72
N TYR A 58 -3.99 -4.95 9.20
CA TYR A 58 -4.10 -4.18 10.46
C TYR A 58 -5.18 -4.64 11.42
N ILE A 59 -6.21 -5.37 10.97
CA ILE A 59 -7.36 -5.74 11.81
C ILE A 59 -7.30 -7.21 12.23
N ASP A 60 -6.88 -8.09 11.35
CA ASP A 60 -6.72 -9.50 11.66
C ASP A 60 -5.67 -9.69 12.77
N PHE A 61 -5.93 -10.60 13.70
CA PHE A 61 -4.96 -10.94 14.75
C PHE A 61 -3.72 -11.63 14.19
N ASP A 62 -3.86 -12.29 13.04
CA ASP A 62 -2.76 -12.91 12.30
C ASP A 62 -2.04 -11.92 11.35
N ALA A 63 -2.42 -10.64 11.35
CA ALA A 63 -1.80 -9.65 10.48
C ALA A 63 -0.40 -9.24 10.94
N ASP A 64 0.51 -9.00 9.99
CA ASP A 64 1.87 -8.51 10.23
C ASP A 64 1.90 -7.22 11.07
N PHE A 65 0.85 -6.39 10.97
CA PHE A 65 0.66 -5.16 11.73
C PHE A 65 -0.70 -5.14 12.45
N GLY A 66 -1.09 -6.24 13.10
CA GLY A 66 -2.39 -6.41 13.75
C GLY A 66 -2.79 -5.32 14.76
N PRO A 67 -4.00 -5.40 15.34
CA PRO A 67 -4.65 -4.28 16.04
C PRO A 67 -3.81 -3.61 17.13
N VAL A 68 -3.07 -4.41 17.89
CA VAL A 68 -2.16 -3.93 18.94
C VAL A 68 -1.01 -3.11 18.36
N LEU A 69 -0.37 -3.61 17.30
CA LEU A 69 0.71 -2.89 16.62
C LEU A 69 0.19 -1.65 15.91
N TRP A 70 -1.00 -1.72 15.32
CA TRP A 70 -1.61 -0.56 14.67
C TRP A 70 -1.91 0.57 15.67
N ILE A 71 -2.48 0.23 16.83
CA ILE A 71 -2.72 1.18 17.93
C ILE A 71 -1.40 1.71 18.49
N ILE A 72 -0.45 0.82 18.82
CA ILE A 72 0.85 1.23 19.37
C ILE A 72 1.54 2.15 18.38
N GLN A 73 1.54 1.85 17.09
CA GLN A 73 2.19 2.68 16.10
C GLN A 73 1.51 4.04 15.97
N MET A 74 0.18 4.12 16.04
CA MET A 74 -0.54 5.40 16.01
C MET A 74 -0.32 6.23 17.29
N ILE A 75 -0.40 5.61 18.47
CA ILE A 75 -0.12 6.23 19.76
C ILE A 75 1.35 6.64 19.87
N PHE A 76 2.27 5.81 19.38
CA PHE A 76 3.70 6.12 19.36
C PHE A 76 3.98 7.24 18.37
N PHE A 77 3.28 7.32 17.24
CA PHE A 77 3.36 8.47 16.34
C PHE A 77 2.87 9.74 17.05
N GLU A 78 1.75 9.69 17.76
CA GLU A 78 1.19 10.84 18.49
C GLU A 78 2.06 11.24 19.70
N LYS A 79 2.59 10.26 20.45
CA LYS A 79 3.49 10.48 21.58
C LYS A 79 4.86 10.94 21.14
N ASN A 80 5.46 10.46 20.06
CA ASN A 80 6.72 11.00 19.54
C ASN A 80 6.54 12.35 18.83
N TYR A 81 5.32 12.67 18.39
CA TYR A 81 4.98 13.99 17.88
C TYR A 81 4.75 15.03 19.00
N ILE A 82 4.34 14.60 20.21
CA ILE A 82 4.10 15.49 21.35
C ILE A 82 5.26 15.49 22.38
N PHE A 83 5.92 14.35 22.60
CA PHE A 83 7.02 14.13 23.56
C PHE A 83 8.16 13.38 22.86
N GLY A 84 9.17 14.12 22.38
CA GLY A 84 10.45 13.50 22.03
C GLY A 84 11.07 12.86 23.27
N GLU A 85 11.48 11.61 23.13
CA GLU A 85 12.00 10.69 24.14
C GLU A 85 12.83 11.35 25.26
N ASN A 86 12.51 11.00 26.51
CA ASN A 86 13.48 10.51 27.49
C ASN A 86 12.75 9.66 28.53
N GLU A 87 13.35 8.50 28.81
CA GLU A 87 12.89 7.36 29.60
C GLU A 87 12.58 7.71 31.06
N ASP A 88 11.52 7.14 31.63
CA ASP A 88 11.65 5.95 32.48
C ASP A 88 10.28 5.34 32.81
N ILE A 89 10.14 4.06 32.50
CA ILE A 89 9.00 3.24 32.91
C ILE A 89 9.31 2.74 34.32
N SER A 90 8.88 3.48 35.33
CA SER A 90 8.50 2.89 36.61
C SER A 90 7.48 3.80 37.30
N ASP A 91 6.46 3.15 37.85
CA ASP A 91 5.38 3.71 38.66
C ASP A 91 4.25 4.44 37.90
N ILE A 92 3.30 3.64 37.40
CA ILE A 92 1.90 4.05 37.30
C ILE A 92 1.17 3.52 38.53
N PRO A 93 0.90 4.32 39.58
CA PRO A 93 -0.20 4.05 40.49
C PRO A 93 -1.48 4.59 39.88
N LEU A 94 -2.30 3.67 39.36
CA LEU A 94 -3.71 3.91 39.15
C LEU A 94 -4.36 4.11 40.53
N ALA A 95 -4.73 5.34 40.87
CA ALA A 95 -6.07 5.75 41.34
C ALA A 95 -6.10 6.87 42.43
N LYS A 96 -7.09 7.77 42.27
CA LYS A 96 -7.78 8.63 43.27
C LYS A 96 -7.02 9.85 43.84
N HIS A 97 -7.51 11.07 43.60
CA HIS A 97 -8.41 11.78 44.52
C HIS A 97 -8.77 13.20 44.03
N VAL A 98 -10.01 13.53 44.34
CA VAL A 98 -10.72 14.81 44.20
C VAL A 98 -10.19 15.87 45.20
N ASP A 99 -10.32 17.14 44.82
CA ASP A 99 -10.26 18.41 45.59
C ASP A 99 -8.90 18.97 46.08
N LYS A 100 -8.54 20.17 45.58
CA LYS A 100 -8.70 21.46 46.32
C LYS A 100 -8.09 22.65 45.57
N LYS A 101 -8.96 23.65 45.38
CA LYS A 101 -8.71 25.01 44.93
C LYS A 101 -8.09 25.84 46.07
N SER A 102 -6.89 26.38 45.89
CA SER A 102 -6.47 27.75 46.27
C SER A 102 -4.95 27.89 46.47
N ALA A 103 -4.41 29.02 46.01
CA ALA A 103 -3.04 29.54 46.14
C ALA A 103 -2.05 29.12 45.03
N LEU A 104 -1.63 30.10 44.21
CA LEU A 104 -0.23 30.35 43.76
C LEU A 104 -0.23 31.16 42.44
N ASN A 105 -0.21 32.49 42.54
CA ASN A 105 -0.16 33.38 41.36
C ASN A 105 1.24 33.98 41.10
N VAL A 106 2.32 33.23 41.38
CA VAL A 106 3.71 33.71 41.22
C VAL A 106 4.61 32.74 40.40
N PHE A 107 4.10 31.59 39.92
CA PHE A 107 4.94 30.57 39.24
C PHE A 107 4.70 30.45 37.71
N CYS A 108 3.95 31.37 37.08
CA CYS A 108 3.47 31.16 35.70
C CYS A 108 4.49 31.51 34.58
N CYS A 109 5.52 32.31 34.83
CA CYS A 109 6.35 32.84 33.73
C CYS A 109 7.44 31.88 33.22
N GLU A 110 8.04 31.07 34.10
CA GLU A 110 9.15 30.18 33.73
C GLU A 110 8.71 29.05 32.78
N LYS A 111 7.51 28.51 32.99
CA LYS A 111 6.91 27.50 32.11
C LYS A 111 6.57 28.07 30.72
N ILE A 112 6.20 29.34 30.63
CA ILE A 112 5.85 29.99 29.36
C ILE A 112 7.09 30.22 28.50
N ASP A 113 8.21 30.64 29.09
CA ASP A 113 9.44 30.88 28.33
C ASP A 113 10.13 29.56 27.93
N GLN A 114 10.04 28.52 28.76
CA GLN A 114 10.41 27.16 28.36
C GLN A 114 9.59 26.69 27.15
N LEU A 115 8.27 26.93 27.16
CA LEU A 115 7.39 26.56 26.05
C LEU A 115 7.76 27.29 24.75
N LYS A 116 8.05 28.59 24.79
CA LYS A 116 8.50 29.36 23.62
C LYS A 116 9.80 28.80 23.03
N SER A 117 10.77 28.44 23.88
CA SER A 117 12.04 27.88 23.42
C SER A 117 11.85 26.52 22.70
N LEU A 118 10.91 25.71 23.18
CA LEU A 118 10.54 24.43 22.55
C LEU A 118 9.85 24.63 21.21
N ILE A 119 8.96 25.63 21.10
CA ILE A 119 8.28 25.97 19.85
C ILE A 119 9.29 26.46 18.80
N ASP A 120 10.23 27.33 19.17
CA ASP A 120 11.28 27.81 18.27
C ASP A 120 12.22 26.69 17.82
N LYS A 121 12.59 25.79 18.73
CA LYS A 121 13.41 24.62 18.42
C LYS A 121 12.68 23.67 17.47
N ARG A 122 11.38 23.44 17.70
CA ARG A 122 10.52 22.65 16.80
C ARG A 122 10.42 23.28 15.42
N SER A 123 10.16 24.58 15.34
CA SER A 123 10.10 25.32 14.07
C SER A 123 11.39 25.19 13.25
N LYS A 124 12.56 25.23 13.90
CA LYS A 124 13.86 25.01 13.22
C LYS A 124 14.01 23.59 12.69
N ASN A 125 13.63 22.58 13.48
CA ASN A 125 13.68 21.19 13.07
C ASN A 125 12.72 20.90 11.90
N ASP A 126 11.50 21.43 11.94
CA ASP A 126 10.50 21.28 10.87
C ASP A 126 11.01 21.88 9.55
N ASN A 127 11.65 23.06 9.61
CA ASN A 127 12.28 23.69 8.44
C ASN A 127 13.44 22.85 7.88
N GLN A 128 14.23 22.20 8.75
CA GLN A 128 15.31 21.32 8.33
C GLN A 128 14.78 20.05 7.65
N ILE A 129 13.76 19.41 8.24
CA ILE A 129 13.10 18.22 7.66
C ILE A 129 12.47 18.56 6.31
N MET A 130 11.76 19.69 6.23
CA MET A 130 11.17 20.18 4.98
C MET A 130 12.23 20.38 3.89
N THR A 131 13.37 20.98 4.24
CA THR A 131 14.47 21.20 3.28
C THR A 131 15.06 19.88 2.78
N GLN A 132 15.28 18.91 3.67
CA GLN A 132 15.75 17.57 3.31
C GLN A 132 14.74 16.83 2.42
N LEU A 133 13.44 16.95 2.74
CA LEU A 133 12.36 16.37 1.94
C LEU A 133 12.30 16.96 0.53
N MET A 134 12.47 18.27 0.38
CA MET A 134 12.53 18.92 -0.94
C MET A 134 13.72 18.42 -1.77
N MET A 135 14.90 18.25 -1.15
CA MET A 135 16.09 17.70 -1.83
C MET A 135 15.90 16.24 -2.24
N LEU A 136 15.28 15.43 -1.39
CA LEU A 136 14.96 14.03 -1.69
C LEU A 136 13.95 13.93 -2.84
N ASN A 137 12.90 14.75 -2.83
CA ASN A 137 11.90 14.77 -3.89
C ASN A 137 12.50 15.16 -5.26
N GLY A 138 13.41 16.14 -5.27
CA GLY A 138 14.18 16.49 -6.48
C GLY A 138 15.01 15.32 -6.99
N SER A 139 15.63 14.56 -6.09
CA SER A 139 16.41 13.37 -6.43
C SER A 139 15.53 12.25 -7.00
N ASN A 140 14.38 11.98 -6.37
CA ASN A 140 13.41 11.00 -6.83
C ASN A 140 12.88 11.34 -8.23
N THR A 141 12.59 12.61 -8.51
CA THR A 141 12.14 13.06 -9.84
C THR A 141 13.17 12.72 -10.93
N ARG A 142 14.46 12.92 -10.62
CA ARG A 142 15.56 12.58 -11.55
C ARG A 142 15.68 11.06 -11.76
N ILE A 143 15.54 10.28 -10.69
CA ILE A 143 15.55 8.81 -10.75
C ILE A 143 14.38 8.28 -11.58
N THR A 144 13.15 8.77 -11.35
CA THR A 144 11.97 8.39 -12.12
C THR A 144 12.18 8.68 -13.61
N THR A 145 12.72 9.85 -13.95
CA THR A 145 13.01 10.19 -15.35
C THR A 145 14.08 9.27 -15.95
N ALA A 146 15.10 8.88 -15.17
CA ALA A 146 16.13 7.95 -15.63
C ALA A 146 15.56 6.54 -15.88
N LEU A 147 14.71 6.04 -14.97
CA LEU A 147 14.02 4.77 -15.14
C LEU A 147 13.12 4.75 -16.38
N GLN A 148 12.36 5.82 -16.63
CA GLN A 148 11.56 5.95 -17.85
C GLN A 148 12.43 5.92 -19.12
N ARG A 149 13.63 6.51 -19.10
CA ARG A 149 14.55 6.44 -20.25
C ARG A 149 15.08 5.03 -20.47
N LEU A 150 15.35 4.29 -19.41
CA LEU A 150 15.82 2.91 -19.50
C LEU A 150 14.72 2.00 -20.04
N ASP A 151 13.50 2.13 -19.52
CA ASP A 151 12.32 1.40 -20.00
C ASP A 151 12.10 1.58 -21.51
N ASN A 152 12.15 2.83 -21.98
CA ASN A 152 12.07 3.15 -23.41
C ASN A 152 13.18 2.51 -24.25
N LYS A 153 14.41 2.43 -23.72
CA LYS A 153 15.52 1.77 -24.43
C LYS A 153 15.30 0.26 -24.51
N VAL A 154 14.89 -0.36 -23.42
CA VAL A 154 14.57 -1.80 -23.36
C VAL A 154 13.46 -2.14 -24.35
N HIS A 155 12.38 -1.35 -24.37
CA HIS A 155 11.27 -1.55 -25.31
C HIS A 155 11.71 -1.49 -26.78
N LYS A 156 12.57 -0.52 -27.12
CA LYS A 156 13.15 -0.40 -28.47
C LYS A 156 14.03 -1.60 -28.83
N ILE A 157 14.85 -2.09 -27.90
CA ILE A 157 15.68 -3.28 -28.09
C ILE A 157 14.81 -4.51 -28.32
N MET A 158 13.80 -4.73 -27.46
CA MET A 158 12.86 -5.84 -27.59
C MET A 158 12.15 -5.82 -28.94
N THR A 159 11.63 -4.66 -29.35
CA THR A 159 10.94 -4.51 -30.63
C THR A 159 11.89 -4.73 -31.82
N ALA A 160 13.13 -4.24 -31.75
CA ALA A 160 14.14 -4.47 -32.77
C ALA A 160 14.52 -5.95 -32.86
N GLY A 161 14.68 -6.63 -31.72
CA GLY A 161 14.94 -8.06 -31.65
C GLY A 161 13.84 -8.89 -32.31
N ILE A 162 12.57 -8.59 -31.99
CA ILE A 162 11.40 -9.23 -32.65
C ILE A 162 11.50 -9.05 -34.17
N ARG A 163 11.75 -7.84 -34.66
CA ARG A 163 11.88 -7.57 -36.10
C ARG A 163 13.02 -8.36 -36.75
N ILE A 164 14.19 -8.44 -36.10
CA ILE A 164 15.34 -9.22 -36.59
C ILE A 164 14.97 -10.70 -36.67
N CYS A 165 14.31 -11.24 -35.64
CA CYS A 165 13.82 -12.60 -35.66
C CYS A 165 12.81 -12.85 -36.80
N THR A 166 11.87 -11.93 -37.05
CA THR A 166 10.91 -12.04 -38.16
C THR A 166 11.58 -11.98 -39.53
N LEU A 167 12.68 -11.24 -39.66
CA LEU A 167 13.44 -11.15 -40.92
C LEU A 167 14.35 -12.37 -41.14
N ALA A 168 14.93 -12.93 -40.09
CA ALA A 168 15.83 -14.09 -40.16
C ALA A 168 15.07 -15.42 -40.26
N ILE A 169 13.89 -15.49 -39.64
CA ILE A 169 12.97 -16.63 -39.71
C ILE A 169 11.65 -16.07 -40.24
N PRO A 170 11.38 -16.14 -41.56
CA PRO A 170 10.06 -15.83 -42.06
C PRO A 170 9.06 -16.74 -41.34
N ALA A 171 7.96 -16.16 -40.86
CA ALA A 171 6.91 -16.93 -40.20
C ALA A 171 6.60 -18.15 -41.07
N PRO A 172 6.68 -19.38 -40.54
CA PRO A 172 6.39 -20.56 -41.34
C PRO A 172 4.98 -20.37 -41.87
N SER A 173 4.84 -20.24 -43.19
CA SER A 173 3.52 -20.28 -43.81
C SER A 173 2.99 -21.67 -43.52
N ILE A 174 2.11 -21.79 -42.54
CA ILE A 174 1.40 -23.05 -42.28
C ILE A 174 0.75 -23.40 -43.62
N PRO A 175 1.18 -24.49 -44.28
CA PRO A 175 0.66 -24.81 -45.59
C PRO A 175 -0.87 -24.93 -45.46
N SER A 176 -1.61 -24.40 -46.44
CA SER A 176 -3.09 -24.33 -46.39
C SER A 176 -3.77 -25.61 -45.87
N PRO A 177 -3.30 -26.84 -46.19
CA PRO A 177 -3.89 -28.06 -45.64
C PRO A 177 -3.86 -28.18 -44.11
N PHE A 178 -2.91 -27.53 -43.44
CA PHE A 178 -2.74 -27.58 -41.98
C PHE A 178 -3.55 -26.52 -41.22
N ILE A 179 -4.06 -25.49 -41.91
CA ILE A 179 -4.92 -24.48 -41.28
C ILE A 179 -6.28 -25.09 -40.88
N ASP A 180 -6.79 -26.03 -41.67
CA ASP A 180 -8.05 -26.72 -41.39
C ASP A 180 -7.96 -27.58 -40.11
N PHE A 181 -6.77 -28.13 -39.80
CA PHE A 181 -6.51 -28.87 -38.55
C PHE A 181 -6.43 -27.98 -37.31
N LEU A 182 -6.23 -26.67 -37.44
CA LEU A 182 -6.27 -25.76 -36.28
C LEU A 182 -7.71 -25.44 -35.87
N SER A 183 -8.67 -25.66 -36.77
CA SER A 183 -10.10 -25.45 -36.56
C SER A 183 -10.82 -26.77 -36.30
N ILE A 184 -10.34 -27.56 -35.32
CA ILE A 184 -11.00 -28.80 -34.91
C ILE A 184 -12.38 -28.45 -34.35
N LYS A 185 -13.45 -28.85 -35.04
CA LYS A 185 -14.84 -28.62 -34.61
C LYS A 185 -15.47 -29.86 -33.96
N CYS A 186 -14.88 -31.04 -34.11
CA CYS A 186 -15.41 -32.31 -33.61
C CYS A 186 -14.30 -33.21 -33.03
N GLU A 187 -14.65 -34.00 -32.01
CA GLU A 187 -13.71 -34.79 -31.21
C GLU A 187 -13.15 -36.00 -31.97
N GLU A 188 -13.85 -36.50 -33.00
CA GLU A 188 -13.37 -37.58 -33.86
C GLU A 188 -12.10 -37.22 -34.65
N ASP A 189 -11.94 -35.95 -35.04
CA ASP A 189 -10.80 -35.49 -35.85
C ASP A 189 -9.47 -35.55 -35.07
N ILE A 190 -9.52 -35.44 -33.74
CA ILE A 190 -8.34 -35.54 -32.86
C ILE A 190 -7.78 -36.97 -32.87
N SER A 191 -8.65 -37.98 -32.96
CA SER A 191 -8.25 -39.39 -33.00
C SER A 191 -7.50 -39.72 -34.29
N ILE A 192 -7.99 -39.21 -35.42
CA ILE A 192 -7.37 -39.42 -36.74
C ILE A 192 -5.99 -38.73 -36.79
N ILE A 193 -5.88 -37.51 -36.27
CA ILE A 193 -4.59 -36.80 -36.20
C ILE A 193 -3.60 -37.55 -35.31
N LYS A 194 -4.05 -38.08 -34.16
CA LYS A 194 -3.20 -38.88 -33.29
C LYS A 194 -2.69 -40.15 -33.97
N GLU A 195 -3.53 -40.81 -34.76
CA GLU A 195 -3.15 -42.00 -35.52
C GLU A 195 -2.14 -41.68 -36.63
N LEU A 196 -2.32 -40.56 -37.35
CA LEU A 196 -1.38 -40.08 -38.37
C LEU A 196 -0.03 -39.60 -37.80
N LEU A 197 -0.02 -39.10 -36.56
CA LEU A 197 1.20 -38.62 -35.89
C LEU A 197 1.92 -39.70 -35.08
N THR A 198 1.27 -40.85 -34.83
CA THR A 198 1.97 -42.01 -34.26
C THR A 198 2.92 -42.61 -35.29
N PRO A 199 4.22 -42.69 -35.01
CA PRO A 199 5.17 -43.29 -35.93
C PRO A 199 4.88 -44.78 -36.04
N THR A 200 4.23 -45.18 -37.14
CA THR A 200 4.10 -46.57 -37.52
C THR A 200 5.47 -47.09 -37.97
N ALA A 201 5.83 -48.28 -37.49
CA ALA A 201 7.13 -48.92 -37.69
C ALA A 201 7.49 -49.16 -39.17
N GLU A 202 6.59 -48.87 -40.12
CA GLU A 202 6.79 -49.08 -41.56
C GLU A 202 7.50 -47.90 -42.26
N ASN A 203 7.55 -46.70 -41.66
CA ASN A 203 8.25 -45.55 -42.28
C ASN A 203 9.79 -45.56 -42.11
N ASN A 204 10.35 -46.57 -41.44
CA ASN A 204 11.80 -46.75 -41.31
C ASN A 204 12.40 -47.70 -42.35
N ALA A 205 11.60 -48.20 -43.31
CA ALA A 205 12.05 -49.18 -44.30
C ALA A 205 12.45 -48.59 -45.68
N LEU A 206 12.45 -47.27 -45.83
CA LEU A 206 13.01 -46.59 -47.01
C LEU A 206 13.96 -45.47 -46.57
N GLN A 207 15.11 -45.87 -46.03
CA GLN A 207 16.36 -45.10 -46.11
C GLN A 207 17.22 -45.69 -47.23
#